data_AF-A0A4R8GNY1-F1
#
_entry.id   AF-A0A4R8GNY1-F1
#
_cell.length_a   1.000
_cell.length_b   1.000
_cell.length_c   1.000
_cell.angle_alpha   90.00
_cell.angle_beta   90.00
_cell.angle_gamma   90.00
#
_symmetry.space_group_name_H-M   'P 1'
#
loop_
_entity.id
_entity.type
_entity.pdbx_description
1 polymer ?
#
loop_
_entity_poly.entity_id
_entity_poly.type
_entity_poly.pdbx_seq_one_letter_code
_entity_poly.pdbx_strand_id
1 'polypeptide(L)'
;MIDRRQIKNWLCEDCIFVFQTFGKKQNGRPRKYFCPSCGENISVVKYEADRFNKKGPKRIYQPWTDEEMKVIEQVMNGELLRYQAAIKLGRSIKSVKRRIERLNEERVKAQ
;
A
#
# COMPACT_ATOMS: atom_id res chain seq x y z
N MET A 1 20.56 -12.80 9.86
CA MET A 1 19.30 -12.18 9.41
C MET A 1 19.58 -11.34 8.17
N ILE A 2 18.82 -11.54 7.07
CA ILE A 2 18.96 -10.74 5.85
C ILE A 2 18.24 -9.41 6.07
N ASP A 3 18.97 -8.30 5.90
CA ASP A 3 18.37 -6.97 5.94
C ASP A 3 17.50 -6.76 4.69
N ARG A 4 16.17 -6.79 4.89
CA ARG A 4 15.18 -6.63 3.83
C ARG A 4 15.32 -5.30 3.08
N ARG A 5 15.99 -4.29 3.64
CA ARG A 5 16.26 -3.00 2.96
C ARG A 5 17.26 -3.12 1.81
N GLN A 6 18.01 -4.22 1.74
CA GLN A 6 19.03 -4.45 0.71
C GLN A 6 18.49 -5.21 -0.51
N ILE A 7 17.25 -5.69 -0.45
CA ILE A 7 16.61 -6.40 -1.56
C ILE A 7 16.10 -5.38 -2.57
N LYS A 8 16.62 -5.44 -3.80
CA LYS A 8 16.14 -4.63 -4.92
C LYS A 8 15.57 -5.55 -6.00
N ASN A 9 14.40 -5.16 -6.51
CA ASN A 9 13.77 -5.84 -7.63
C ASN A 9 14.17 -5.12 -8.94
N TRP A 10 14.42 -5.90 -9.97
CA TRP A 10 14.73 -5.45 -11.32
C TRP A 10 13.78 -6.09 -12.31
N LEU A 11 13.45 -5.38 -13.36
CA LEU A 11 12.62 -5.83 -14.47
C LEU A 11 13.46 -5.78 -15.75
N CYS A 12 13.46 -6.89 -16.49
CA CYS A 12 13.87 -6.89 -17.89
C CYS A 12 12.66 -6.53 -18.75
N GLU A 13 12.80 -5.52 -19.62
CA GLU A 13 11.70 -5.08 -20.50
C GLU A 13 11.50 -6.05 -21.68
N ASP A 14 12.58 -6.70 -22.15
CA ASP A 14 12.52 -7.59 -23.31
C ASP A 14 11.81 -8.93 -23.04
N CYS A 15 12.05 -9.52 -21.86
CA CYS A 15 11.45 -10.82 -21.50
C CYS A 15 10.43 -10.74 -20.36
N ILE A 16 10.10 -9.52 -19.90
CA ILE A 16 9.13 -9.25 -18.84
C ILE A 16 9.44 -10.09 -17.58
N PHE A 17 10.73 -10.21 -17.26
CA PHE A 17 11.21 -11.03 -16.15
C PHE A 17 11.58 -10.14 -14.96
N VAL A 18 10.95 -10.39 -13.81
CA VAL A 18 11.26 -9.70 -12.56
C VAL A 18 12.16 -10.58 -11.69
N PHE A 19 13.31 -10.06 -11.27
CA PHE A 19 14.23 -10.78 -10.40
C PHE A 19 14.78 -9.92 -9.28
N GLN A 20 15.30 -10.59 -8.26
CA GLN A 20 15.81 -9.96 -7.05
C GLN A 20 17.33 -10.04 -7.04
N THR A 21 17.97 -8.92 -6.69
CA THR A 21 19.40 -8.88 -6.49
C THR A 21 19.70 -8.52 -5.04
N PHE A 22 20.63 -9.24 -4.46
CA PHE A 22 21.16 -9.00 -3.12
C PHE A 22 22.57 -8.46 -3.27
N GLY A 23 22.83 -7.23 -2.81
CA GLY A 23 24.17 -6.68 -2.96
C GLY A 23 24.38 -5.33 -2.30
N LYS A 24 25.49 -5.20 -1.59
CA LYS A 24 26.06 -3.91 -1.19
C LYS A 24 26.77 -3.27 -2.39
N LYS A 25 26.90 -1.94 -2.37
CA LYS A 25 27.72 -1.21 -3.34
C LYS A 25 29.15 -1.77 -3.32
N GLN A 26 29.76 -1.97 -4.49
CA GLN A 26 31.18 -2.31 -4.58
C GLN A 26 31.97 -1.01 -4.63
N ASN A 27 32.80 -0.76 -3.63
CA ASN A 27 33.60 0.48 -3.50
C ASN A 27 32.77 1.77 -3.66
N GLY A 28 31.56 1.80 -3.09
CA GLY A 28 30.67 2.97 -3.16
C GLY A 28 29.96 3.19 -4.51
N ARG A 29 30.28 2.40 -5.55
CA ARG A 29 29.64 2.49 -6.87
C ARG A 29 28.43 1.54 -6.98
N PRO A 30 27.32 1.97 -7.60
CA PRO A 30 26.22 1.07 -7.89
C PRO A 30 26.67 0.01 -8.90
N ARG A 31 26.43 -1.28 -8.61
CA ARG A 31 26.65 -2.35 -9.59
C ARG A 31 25.68 -2.18 -10.77
N LYS A 32 26.17 -2.45 -11.98
CA LYS A 32 25.29 -2.70 -13.13
C LYS A 32 24.68 -4.09 -12.95
N TYR A 33 23.39 -4.21 -13.22
CA TYR A 33 22.67 -5.49 -13.17
C TYR A 33 22.23 -5.83 -14.58
N PHE A 34 22.13 -7.13 -14.85
CA PHE A 34 21.77 -7.67 -16.16
C PHE A 34 20.73 -8.76 -15.99
N CYS A 35 19.94 -8.99 -17.04
CA CYS A 35 18.90 -10.01 -17.00
C CYS A 35 19.53 -11.43 -17.00
N PRO A 36 19.20 -12.29 -16.02
CA PRO A 36 19.77 -13.64 -15.97
C PRO A 36 19.24 -14.55 -17.10
N SER A 37 18.07 -14.26 -17.66
CA SER A 37 17.47 -15.05 -18.74
C SER A 37 17.89 -14.59 -20.14
N CYS A 38 18.16 -13.28 -20.31
CA CYS A 38 18.48 -12.69 -21.61
C CYS A 38 19.99 -12.50 -21.84
N GLY A 39 20.80 -12.67 -20.81
CA GLY A 39 22.26 -12.55 -20.88
C GLY A 39 22.80 -11.17 -20.51
N GLU A 40 24.12 -11.05 -20.59
CA GLU A 40 24.90 -9.97 -19.98
C GLU A 40 24.79 -8.60 -20.67
N ASN A 41 24.12 -8.51 -21.83
CA ASN A 41 24.02 -7.26 -22.60
C ASN A 41 22.66 -6.56 -22.47
N ILE A 42 21.68 -7.20 -21.83
CA ILE A 42 20.33 -6.63 -21.71
C ILE A 42 20.19 -5.90 -20.38
N SER A 43 20.07 -4.58 -20.50
CA SER A 43 19.93 -3.67 -19.36
C SER A 43 18.57 -3.87 -18.68
N VAL A 44 18.57 -3.84 -17.36
CA VAL A 44 17.37 -4.02 -16.54
C VAL A 44 17.04 -2.71 -15.81
N VAL A 45 15.75 -2.42 -15.69
CA VAL A 45 15.26 -1.24 -14.98
C VAL A 45 14.87 -1.63 -13.55
N LYS A 46 14.97 -0.69 -12.62
CA LYS A 46 14.58 -0.94 -11.24
C LYS A 46 13.05 -1.08 -11.18
N TYR A 47 12.57 -2.22 -10.70
CA TYR A 47 11.14 -2.45 -10.53
C TYR A 47 10.66 -1.94 -9.18
N GLU A 48 9.80 -0.93 -9.20
CA GLU A 48 9.06 -0.45 -8.03
C GLU A 48 7.58 -0.81 -8.21
N ALA A 49 7.09 -1.81 -7.48
CA ALA A 49 5.68 -2.15 -7.52
C ALA A 49 4.82 -0.95 -7.13
N ASP A 50 3.66 -0.76 -7.77
CA ASP A 50 2.79 0.41 -7.59
C ASP A 50 2.43 0.70 -6.13
N ARG A 51 2.27 -0.34 -5.32
CA ARG A 51 2.00 -0.21 -3.87
C ARG A 51 3.10 0.51 -3.09
N PHE A 52 4.32 0.59 -3.62
CA PHE A 52 5.47 1.28 -3.05
C PHE A 52 5.86 2.54 -3.84
N ASN A 53 5.21 2.79 -4.99
CA ASN A 53 5.47 3.96 -5.80
C ASN A 53 4.95 5.22 -5.08
N LYS A 54 5.87 5.99 -4.49
CA LYS A 54 5.55 7.25 -3.80
C LYS A 54 4.99 8.33 -4.74
N LYS A 55 5.27 8.20 -6.05
CA LYS A 55 4.75 9.06 -7.12
C LYS A 55 3.50 8.50 -7.80
N GLY A 56 3.05 7.29 -7.41
CA GLY A 56 1.79 6.73 -7.87
C GLY A 56 0.60 7.62 -7.47
N PRO A 57 -0.60 7.39 -8.03
CA PRO A 57 -1.77 8.20 -7.68
C PRO A 57 -1.92 8.20 -6.15
N LYS A 58 -1.75 9.38 -5.54
CA LYS A 58 -2.03 9.56 -4.11
C LYS A 58 -3.42 9.01 -3.90
N ARG A 59 -3.60 8.09 -2.94
CA ARG A 59 -4.92 7.57 -2.57
C ARG A 59 -5.85 8.76 -2.42
N ILE A 60 -6.78 8.92 -3.35
CA ILE A 60 -7.68 10.07 -3.37
C ILE A 60 -8.45 10.01 -2.05
N TYR A 61 -8.35 11.09 -1.27
CA TYR A 61 -9.13 11.19 -0.05
C TYR A 61 -10.60 11.21 -0.45
N GLN A 62 -11.31 10.13 -0.15
CA GLN A 62 -12.76 10.09 -0.30
C GLN A 62 -13.40 10.58 1.00
N PRO A 63 -14.01 11.78 1.00
CA PRO A 63 -14.75 12.27 2.16
C PRO A 63 -15.89 11.30 2.51
N TRP A 64 -16.34 11.34 3.76
CA TRP A 64 -17.50 10.56 4.20
C TRP A 64 -18.76 11.31 3.83
N THR A 65 -19.71 10.65 3.17
CA THR A 65 -21.02 11.23 2.88
C THR A 65 -21.97 11.06 4.06
N ASP A 66 -23.03 11.87 4.11
CA ASP A 66 -24.04 11.79 5.18
C ASP A 66 -24.74 10.42 5.23
N GLU A 67 -24.91 9.77 4.08
CA GLU A 67 -25.46 8.41 4.00
C GLU A 67 -24.52 7.37 4.62
N GLU A 68 -23.22 7.49 4.37
CA GLU A 68 -22.22 6.63 4.99
C GLU A 68 -22.15 6.87 6.50
N MET A 69 -22.32 8.12 6.94
CA MET A 69 -22.34 8.47 8.36
C MET A 69 -23.49 7.80 9.12
N LYS A 70 -24.69 7.72 8.52
CA LYS A 70 -25.82 6.96 9.11
C LYS A 70 -25.47 5.48 9.34
N VAL A 71 -24.77 4.85 8.39
CA VAL A 71 -24.34 3.45 8.54
C VAL A 71 -23.28 3.31 9.64
N ILE A 72 -22.40 4.30 9.80
CA ILE A 72 -21.43 4.31 10.90
C ILE A 72 -22.12 4.47 12.26
N GLU A 73 -23.16 5.29 12.36
CA GLU A 73 -23.96 5.44 13.59
C GLU A 73 -24.64 4.12 13.98
N GLN A 74 -25.20 3.37 13.02
CA GLN A 74 -25.74 2.02 13.27
C GLN A 74 -24.70 1.08 13.87
N VAL A 75 -23.44 1.18 13.43
CA VAL A 75 -22.34 0.39 14.02
C VAL A 75 -22.03 0.84 15.44
N MET A 76 -22.08 2.16 15.71
CA MET A 76 -21.85 2.70 17.05
C MET A 76 -22.96 2.33 18.03
N ASN A 77 -24.20 2.23 17.55
CA ASN A 77 -25.37 1.80 18.33
C ASN A 77 -25.41 0.28 18.55
N GLY A 78 -24.51 -0.48 17.92
CA GLY A 78 -24.46 -1.94 18.04
C GLY A 78 -25.45 -2.70 17.14
N GLU A 79 -26.19 -1.99 16.29
CA GLU A 79 -27.14 -2.58 15.34
C GLU A 79 -26.43 -3.33 14.20
N LEU A 80 -25.19 -2.93 13.89
CA LEU A 80 -24.45 -3.44 12.74
C LEU A 80 -22.99 -3.75 13.10
N LEU A 81 -22.48 -4.87 12.61
CA LEU A 81 -21.06 -5.21 12.81
C LEU A 81 -20.19 -4.44 11.83
N ARG A 82 -18.96 -4.10 12.25
CA ARG A 82 -18.01 -3.31 11.44
C ARG A 82 -17.75 -3.90 10.05
N TYR A 83 -17.72 -5.23 9.94
CA TYR A 83 -17.51 -5.89 8.65
C TYR A 83 -18.73 -5.76 7.72
N GLN A 84 -19.95 -5.78 8.28
CA GLN A 84 -21.18 -5.60 7.52
C GLN A 84 -21.26 -4.17 6.97
N ALA A 85 -20.87 -3.18 7.77
CA ALA A 85 -20.79 -1.79 7.32
C ALA A 85 -19.73 -1.62 6.22
N ALA A 86 -18.57 -2.27 6.36
CA ALA A 86 -17.53 -2.23 5.34
C ALA A 86 -18.02 -2.76 3.98
N ILE A 87 -18.76 -3.89 3.99
CA ILE A 87 -19.36 -4.47 2.79
C ILE A 87 -20.40 -3.51 2.20
N LYS A 88 -21.32 -3.00 3.03
CA LYS A 88 -22.41 -2.11 2.60
C LYS A 88 -21.90 -0.80 1.99
N LEU A 89 -20.78 -0.28 2.49
CA LEU A 89 -20.20 0.99 2.06
C LEU A 89 -19.13 0.83 0.97
N GLY A 90 -18.75 -0.40 0.60
CA GLY A 90 -17.62 -0.63 -0.32
C GLY A 90 -16.28 -0.09 0.21
N ARG A 91 -16.16 0.13 1.53
CA ARG A 91 -14.95 0.66 2.17
C ARG A 91 -14.21 -0.44 2.92
N SER A 92 -12.91 -0.25 3.12
CA SER A 92 -12.14 -1.19 3.96
C SER A 92 -12.59 -1.15 5.43
N ILE A 93 -12.58 -2.31 6.09
CA ILE A 93 -12.87 -2.44 7.54
C ILE A 93 -11.99 -1.49 8.38
N LYS A 94 -10.73 -1.32 7.97
CA LYS A 94 -9.79 -0.39 8.63
C LYS A 94 -10.23 1.07 8.51
N SER A 95 -10.85 1.46 7.39
CA SER A 95 -11.40 2.80 7.19
C SER A 95 -12.57 3.04 8.13
N VAL A 96 -13.51 2.09 8.19
CA VAL A 96 -14.68 2.12 9.09
C VAL A 96 -14.24 2.23 10.55
N LYS A 97 -13.32 1.36 11.00
CA LYS A 97 -12.78 1.39 12.37
C LYS A 97 -12.20 2.77 12.72
N ARG A 98 -11.35 3.32 11.87
CA ARG A 98 -10.72 4.64 12.09
C ARG A 98 -11.74 5.77 12.17
N ARG A 99 -12.83 5.70 11.40
CA ARG A 99 -13.89 6.71 11.44
C ARG A 99 -14.64 6.67 12.77
N ILE A 100 -14.97 5.48 13.25
CA ILE A 100 -15.61 5.27 14.55
C ILE A 100 -14.72 5.79 15.69
N GLU A 101 -13.42 5.48 15.66
CA GLU A 101 -12.46 5.98 16.66
C GLU A 101 -12.46 7.51 16.72
N ARG A 102 -12.38 8.19 15.57
CA ARG A 102 -12.43 9.66 15.51
C ARG A 102 -13.75 10.22 16.03
N LEU A 103 -14.87 9.61 15.68
CA LEU A 103 -16.18 10.07 16.16
C LEU A 103 -16.32 9.92 17.68
N ASN A 104 -15.77 8.87 18.26
CA ASN A 104 -15.72 8.71 19.71
C ASN A 104 -14.83 9.78 20.35
N GLU A 105 -13.66 10.07 19.78
CA GLU A 105 -12.78 11.16 20.25
C GLU A 105 -13.47 12.53 20.16
N GLU A 106 -14.20 12.80 19.08
CA GLU A 106 -14.99 14.02 18.87
C GLU A 106 -16.11 14.15 19.91
N ARG A 107 -16.82 13.05 20.21
CA ARG A 107 -17.87 13.01 21.24
C ARG A 107 -17.33 13.23 22.66
N VAL A 108 -16.19 12.62 22.99
CA VAL A 108 -15.54 12.78 24.30
C VAL A 108 -15.04 14.21 24.51
N LYS A 109 -14.56 14.89 23.46
CA LYS A 109 -14.12 16.30 23.54
C LYS A 109 -15.26 17.31 23.66
N ALA A 110 -16.49 16.92 23.30
CA ALA A 110 -17.66 17.79 23.33
C ALA A 110 -18.44 17.72 24.66
N GLN A 111 -18.07 16.79 25.56
CA GLN A 111 -18.55 16.69 26.94
C GLN A 111 -17.59 17.38 27.90
#